data_AF-A0A2S6RDK5-F1
#
_entry.id   AF-A0A2S6RDK5-F1
#
_cell.length_a   1.000
_cell.length_b   1.000
_cell.length_c   1.000
_cell.angle_alpha   90.00
_cell.angle_beta   90.00
_cell.angle_gamma   90.00
#
_symmetry.space_group_name_H-M   'P 1'
#
loop_
_entity.id
_entity.type
_entity.pdbx_description
1 polymer ?
#
loop_
_entity_poly.entity_id
_entity_poly.type
_entity_poly.pdbx_seq_one_letter_code
_entity_poly.pdbx_strand_id
1 'polypeptide(L)' 'IRVHMLSKGCPLIGDKLYSKGRNLSKDMSEKVKKIVGNFDRHALHATTIMFTHPINNNLLKLKAEKPSDFLKLEQVLFEH' A
#
# COMPACT_ATOMS: atom_id res chain seq x y z
N ILE A 1 -6.03 2.30 -9.70
CA ILE A 1 -6.14 1.89 -8.26
C ILE A 1 -6.28 3.10 -7.35
N ARG A 2 -5.26 3.96 -7.24
CA ARG A 2 -5.23 5.12 -6.30
C ARG A 2 -6.49 5.99 -6.32
N VAL A 3 -6.87 6.50 -7.50
CA VAL A 3 -8.08 7.35 -7.66
C VAL A 3 -9.38 6.59 -7.37
N HIS A 4 -9.47 5.31 -7.72
CA HIS A 4 -10.66 4.50 -7.44
C HIS A 4 -10.83 4.20 -5.96
N MET A 5 -9.72 4.03 -5.23
CA MET A 5 -9.76 3.88 -3.78
C MET A 5 -10.23 5.17 -3.11
N LEU A 6 -9.76 6.32 -3.60
CA LEU A 6 -10.30 7.63 -3.18
C LEU A 6 -11.79 7.76 -3.49
N SER A 7 -12.24 7.42 -4.71
CA SER A 7 -13.66 7.57 -5.09
C SER A 7 -14.60 6.69 -4.25
N LYS A 8 -14.07 5.64 -3.62
CA LYS A 8 -14.79 4.79 -2.67
C LYS A 8 -14.73 5.28 -1.22
N GLY A 9 -14.11 6.43 -0.96
CA GLY A 9 -13.90 6.96 0.39
C GLY A 9 -12.76 6.31 1.16
N CYS A 10 -11.97 5.43 0.52
CA CYS A 10 -10.90 4.65 1.15
C CYS A 10 -9.52 4.91 0.51
N PRO A 11 -9.01 6.15 0.48
CA PRO A 11 -7.72 6.43 -0.16
C PRO A 11 -6.55 5.70 0.53
N LEU A 12 -5.51 5.40 -0.25
CA LEU A 12 -4.36 4.61 0.22
C LEU A 12 -3.52 5.36 1.27
N ILE A 13 -2.99 4.65 2.25
CA ILE A 13 -2.03 5.19 3.23
C ILE A 13 -0.79 5.72 2.48
N GLY A 14 -0.25 6.87 2.91
CA GLY A 14 0.94 7.49 2.33
C GLY A 14 0.79 8.06 0.91
N ASP A 15 -0.44 8.09 0.36
CA ASP A 15 -0.69 8.73 -0.93
C ASP A 15 -0.74 10.25 -0.81
N LYS A 16 0.39 10.91 -1.07
CA LYS A 16 0.57 12.37 -0.96
C LYS A 16 -0.38 13.22 -1.82
N LEU A 17 -0.88 12.68 -2.94
CA LEU A 17 -1.76 13.42 -3.85
C LEU A 17 -3.23 13.29 -3.43
N TYR A 18 -3.69 12.05 -3.22
CA TYR A 18 -5.10 11.75 -2.98
C TYR A 18 -5.48 11.70 -1.50
N SER A 19 -4.53 11.87 -0.58
CA SER A 19 -4.76 11.80 0.88
C SER A 19 -4.34 13.05 1.62
N LYS A 20 -4.10 14.15 0.91
CA LYS A 20 -3.67 15.41 1.51
C LYS A 20 -4.75 15.92 2.47
N GLY A 21 -4.37 16.19 3.72
CA GLY A 21 -5.29 16.71 4.74
C GLY A 21 -6.14 15.66 5.47
N ARG A 22 -5.84 14.36 5.33
CA ARG A 22 -6.50 13.36 6.18
C ARG A 22 -6.04 13.50 7.62
N ASN A 23 -6.99 13.79 8.51
CA ASN A 23 -6.80 13.70 9.95
C ASN A 23 -6.89 12.22 10.34
N LEU A 24 -5.84 11.70 10.95
CA LEU A 24 -5.90 10.41 11.63
C LEU A 24 -6.93 10.53 12.76
N SER A 25 -7.74 9.48 12.96
CA SER A 25 -8.75 9.53 14.03
C SER A 25 -8.05 9.79 15.37
N LYS A 26 -8.67 10.63 16.20
CA LYS A 26 -8.15 10.98 17.53
C LYS A 26 -7.97 9.72 18.39
N ASP A 27 -8.83 8.73 18.19
CA ASP A 27 -8.90 7.47 18.94
C ASP A 27 -7.82 6.45 18.52
N MET A 28 -7.02 6.74 17.49
CA MET A 28 -5.91 5.86 17.11
C MET A 28 -4.78 5.95 18.15
N SER A 29 -4.15 4.81 18.45
CA SER A 29 -2.93 4.76 19.25
C SER A 29 -1.82 5.61 18.63
N GLU A 30 -1.02 6.27 19.47
CA GLU A 30 0.14 7.07 19.04
C GLU A 30 1.15 6.26 18.21
N LYS A 31 1.30 4.96 18.50
CA LYS A 31 2.14 4.05 17.70
C LYS A 31 1.65 3.99 16.25
N VAL A 32 0.33 3.85 16.07
CA VAL A 32 -0.28 3.77 14.75
C VAL A 32 -0.21 5.11 14.04
N LYS A 33 -0.51 6.22 14.74
CA LYS A 33 -0.42 7.56 14.15
C LYS A 33 0.97 7.86 13.62
N LYS A 34 2.01 7.53 14.40
CA LYS A 34 3.42 7.72 14.01
C LYS A 34 3.79 6.92 12.77
N ILE A 35 3.45 5.64 12.72
CA ILE A 35 3.79 4.78 11.57
C ILE A 35 3.04 5.21 10.31
N VAL A 36 1.73 5.48 10.41
CA VAL A 36 0.93 5.91 9.27
C VAL A 36 1.36 7.29 8.78
N GLY A 37 1.67 8.23 9.69
CA GLY A 37 2.15 9.57 9.35
C GLY A 37 3.52 9.58 8.68
N ASN A 38 4.39 8.63 9.04
CA ASN A 38 5.74 8.50 8.45
C ASN A 38 5.77 7.62 7.19
N PHE A 39 4.65 7.02 6.78
CA PHE A 39 4.58 6.20 5.57
C PHE A 39 4.53 7.12 4.33
N ASP A 40 5.65 7.27 3.64
CA ASP A 40 5.91 8.39 2.72
C ASP A 40 5.62 8.10 1.23
N ARG A 41 5.12 6.90 0.94
CA ARG A 41 4.65 6.47 -0.39
C ARG A 41 3.28 5.81 -0.29
N HIS A 42 2.59 5.69 -1.41
CA HIS A 42 1.34 4.92 -1.43
C HIS A 42 1.59 3.47 -1.00
N ALA A 43 0.80 3.01 -0.02
CA ALA A 43 0.68 1.61 0.38
C ALA A 43 0.03 0.78 -0.75
N LEU A 44 0.75 0.69 -1.86
CA LEU A 44 0.46 -0.09 -3.04
C LEU A 44 1.71 -0.86 -3.47
N HIS A 45 1.57 -2.15 -3.76
CA HIS A 45 2.64 -3.03 -4.20
C HIS A 45 2.11 -4.03 -5.24
N ALA A 46 2.81 -4.15 -6.37
CA ALA A 46 2.48 -5.09 -7.42
C ALA A 46 3.16 -6.44 -7.14
N THR A 47 2.45 -7.32 -6.44
CA THR A 47 3.01 -8.61 -5.97
C THR A 47 3.26 -9.60 -7.10
N THR A 48 2.49 -9.55 -8.18
CA THR A 48 2.56 -10.55 -9.26
C THR A 48 2.34 -9.87 -10.59
N ILE A 49 3.17 -10.24 -11.56
CA ILE A 49 2.98 -9.91 -12.97
C ILE A 49 2.98 -11.21 -13.76
N MET A 50 2.08 -11.29 -14.74
CA MET A 50 1.93 -12.44 -15.60
C MET A 50 1.71 -11.94 -17.02
N PHE A 51 2.49 -12.45 -17.96
CA PHE A 51 2.41 -12.08 -19.37
C PHE A 51 3.01 -13.17 -20.25
N THR A 52 2.66 -13.16 -21.52
CA THR A 52 3.25 -14.05 -22.52
C THR A 52 4.63 -13.54 -22.89
N HIS A 53 5.64 -14.39 -22.79
CA HIS A 53 7.01 -14.02 -23.14
C HIS A 53 7.09 -13.71 -24.66
N PRO A 54 7.64 -12.56 -25.07
CA PRO A 54 7.47 -12.04 -26.42
C PRO A 54 8.21 -12.84 -27.52
N ILE A 55 9.17 -13.68 -27.14
CA ILE A 55 9.98 -14.47 -28.09
C ILE A 55 9.50 -15.93 -28.19
N ASN A 56 9.41 -16.64 -27.05
CA ASN A 56 9.07 -18.07 -27.03
C ASN A 56 7.58 -18.35 -26.79
N ASN A 57 6.74 -17.32 -26.63
CA ASN A 57 5.30 -17.42 -26.40
C ASN A 57 4.87 -18.22 -25.15
N ASN A 58 5.81 -18.52 -24.25
CA ASN A 58 5.48 -19.20 -23.01
C ASN A 58 4.86 -18.23 -22.00
N LEU A 59 3.91 -18.72 -21.21
CA LEU A 59 3.34 -17.95 -20.10
C LEU A 59 4.40 -17.77 -19.02
N LEU A 60 4.77 -16.51 -18.76
CA LEU A 60 5.68 -16.15 -17.67
C LEU A 60 4.87 -15.57 -16.52
N LYS A 61 5.15 -16.05 -15.30
CA LYS A 61 4.60 -15.53 -14.06
C LYS A 61 5.73 -15.21 -13.10
N LEU A 62 5.83 -13.95 -12.71
CA LEU A 62 6.83 -13.46 -11.77
C LEU A 62 6.13 -12.96 -10.51
N LYS A 63 6.77 -13.16 -9.36
CA LYS A 63 6.28 -12.70 -8.06
C LYS A 63 7.35 -11.84 -7.39
N ALA A 64 6.95 -10.70 -6.85
CA ALA A 64 7.78 -9.86 -6.01
C ALA A 64 7.45 -10.12 -4.54
N GLU A 65 8.47 -10.13 -3.69
CA GLU A 65 8.28 -10.19 -2.25
C GLU A 65 7.73 -8.87 -1.71
N LYS A 66 6.96 -8.98 -0.63
CA LYS A 66 6.39 -7.81 0.03
C LYS A 66 7.53 -6.96 0.61
N PRO A 67 7.57 -5.65 0.35
CA PRO A 67 8.63 -4.79 0.85
C PRO A 67 8.56 -4.62 2.38
N SER A 68 9.71 -4.32 2.99
CA SER A 68 9.84 -4.27 4.45
C SER A 68 9.02 -3.18 5.13
N ASP A 69 8.71 -2.09 4.42
CA ASP A 69 7.84 -1.03 4.90
C ASP A 69 6.38 -1.49 5.07
N PHE A 70 5.87 -2.31 4.15
CA PHE A 70 4.57 -2.95 4.27
C PHE A 70 4.51 -3.90 5.46
N LEU A 71 5.55 -4.70 5.68
CA LEU A 71 5.62 -5.60 6.84
C LEU A 71 5.53 -4.82 8.14
N LYS A 72 6.29 -3.73 8.28
CA LYS A 72 6.23 -2.84 9.45
C LYS A 72 4.87 -2.17 9.62
N LEU A 73 4.24 -1.77 8.51
CA LEU A 73 2.91 -1.16 8.54
C LEU A 73 1.85 -2.16 9.00
N GLU A 74 1.83 -3.36 8.43
CA GLU A 74 0.90 -4.43 8.80
C GLU A 74 1.06 -4.83 10.26
N GLN A 75 2.31 -4.95 10.71
CA GLN A 75 2.64 -5.24 12.11
C GLN A 75 1.95 -4.26 13.06
N VAL A 76 1.98 -2.97 12.77
CA VAL A 76 1.41 -1.95 13.66
C VAL A 76 -0.12 -1.85 13.54
N LEU A 77 -0.70 -2.20 12.39
CA LEU A 77 -2.13 -2.10 12.12
C LEU A 77 -2.93 -3.34 12.55
N PHE A 78 -2.31 -4.52 12.50
CA PHE A 78 -3.01 -5.81 12.64
C PHE A 78 -2.51 -6.66 13.81
N GLU A 79 -1.45 -6.28 14.50
CA GLU A 79 -1.12 -6.91 15.78
C GLU A 79 -1.99 -6.33 16.89
N HIS A 80 -2.68 -7.24 17.59
CA HIS A 80 -3.17 -7.02 18.96
C HIS A 80 -2.00 -7.03 19.94
#